data_AF-A0A0H2RSK4-F1
#
_entry.id   AF-A0A0H2RSK4-F1
#
_cell.length_a   1.000
_cell.length_b   1.000
_cell.length_c   1.000
_cell.angle_alpha   90.00
_cell.angle_beta   90.00
_cell.angle_gamma   90.00
#
_symmetry.space_group_name_H-M   'P 1'
#
loop_
_entity.id
_entity.type
_entity.pdbx_description
1 polymer ?
#
loop_
_entity_poly.entity_id
_entity_poly.type
_entity_poly.pdbx_seq_one_letter_code
_entity_poly.pdbx_strand_id
1 'polypeptide(L)'
;KPEAKKAQILSQTKEELLLRAVAAYNLELLKPEKSRKGARMICREVSEQHKRETGQDIPLNHNTMLHRCAGRKSKAESNSEKGWLKPEEVETIVKYGEELSERAIPLTLKTLEEIVNFVLRARMGQSFPGVGQNW
;
A
#
# COMPACT_ATOMS: atom_id res chain seq x y z
N LYS A 1 -12.61 -14.52 3.80
CA LYS A 1 -12.48 -13.17 3.18
C LYS A 1 -12.39 -11.96 4.14
N PRO A 2 -12.53 -12.03 5.49
CA PRO A 2 -12.31 -10.86 6.36
C PRO A 2 -10.84 -10.47 6.57
N GLU A 3 -9.92 -11.43 6.55
CA GLU A 3 -8.53 -11.23 6.99
C GLU A 3 -7.68 -10.44 5.99
N ALA A 4 -7.86 -10.67 4.69
CA ALA A 4 -7.12 -9.97 3.64
C ALA A 4 -7.45 -8.45 3.62
N LYS A 5 -8.74 -8.08 3.71
CA LYS A 5 -9.16 -6.67 3.79
C LYS A 5 -8.59 -6.02 5.06
N LYS A 6 -8.60 -6.71 6.20
CA LYS A 6 -7.98 -6.22 7.46
C LYS A 6 -6.47 -6.00 7.32
N ALA A 7 -5.75 -6.92 6.70
CA ALA A 7 -4.31 -6.79 6.47
C ALA A 7 -3.98 -5.61 5.54
N GLN A 8 -4.79 -5.39 4.51
CA GLN A 8 -4.65 -4.24 3.61
C GLN A 8 -4.85 -2.91 4.35
N ILE A 9 -5.93 -2.80 5.13
CA ILE A 9 -6.21 -1.62 5.95
C ILE A 9 -5.02 -1.35 6.90
N LEU A 10 -4.55 -2.37 7.62
CA LEU A 10 -3.41 -2.22 8.52
C LEU A 10 -2.15 -1.74 7.78
N SER A 11 -1.88 -2.26 6.58
CA SER A 11 -0.74 -1.83 5.77
C SER A 11 -0.86 -0.38 5.33
N GLN A 12 -2.06 0.06 4.93
CA GLN A 12 -2.33 1.45 4.54
C GLN A 12 -2.16 2.38 5.74
N THR A 13 -2.78 2.07 6.87
CA THR A 13 -2.65 2.83 8.11
C THR A 13 -1.19 2.93 8.55
N LYS A 14 -0.42 1.84 8.44
CA LYS A 14 1.01 1.86 8.78
C LYS A 14 1.82 2.78 7.86
N GLU A 15 1.52 2.80 6.56
CA GLU A 15 2.19 3.70 5.61
C GLU A 15 1.82 5.17 5.88
N GLU A 16 0.55 5.47 6.17
CA GLU A 16 0.12 6.81 6.58
C GLU A 16 0.85 7.30 7.83
N LEU A 17 0.97 6.45 8.85
CA LEU A 17 1.71 6.77 10.07
C LEU A 17 3.21 6.97 9.80
N LEU A 18 3.81 6.19 8.89
CA LEU A 18 5.18 6.40 8.46
C LEU A 18 5.35 7.78 7.78
N LEU A 19 4.45 8.16 6.88
CA LEU A 19 4.51 9.45 6.20
C LEU A 19 4.35 10.63 7.19
N ARG A 20 3.46 10.50 8.18
CA ARG A 20 3.35 11.48 9.28
C ARG A 20 4.66 11.59 10.07
N ALA A 21 5.29 10.46 10.38
CA ALA A 21 6.57 10.44 11.09
C ALA A 21 7.71 11.06 10.26
N VAL A 22 7.75 10.83 8.94
CA VAL A 22 8.71 11.47 8.03
C VAL A 22 8.52 12.98 8.02
N ALA A 23 7.28 13.46 7.90
CA ALA A 23 6.98 14.89 7.93
C ALA A 23 7.42 15.55 9.25
N ALA A 24 7.11 14.90 10.38
CA ALA A 24 7.55 15.36 11.70
C ALA A 24 9.09 15.39 11.84
N TYR A 25 9.78 14.36 11.32
CA TYR A 25 11.24 14.31 11.34
C TYR A 25 11.88 15.40 10.47
N ASN A 26 11.33 15.66 9.29
CA ASN A 26 11.80 16.72 8.41
C ASN A 26 11.69 18.11 9.06
N LEU A 27 10.59 18.38 9.78
CA LEU A 27 10.45 19.63 10.55
C LEU A 27 11.48 19.70 11.69
N GLU A 28 11.79 18.56 12.31
CA GLU A 28 12.78 18.50 13.38
C GLU A 28 14.20 18.75 12.89
N LEU A 29 14.52 18.33 11.66
CA LEU A 29 15.81 18.61 11.02
C LEU A 29 16.05 20.12 10.78
N LEU A 30 15.01 20.96 10.80
CA LEU A 30 15.16 22.42 10.70
C LEU A 30 15.61 23.06 12.01
N LYS A 31 15.43 22.40 13.15
CA LYS A 31 15.81 22.94 14.47
C LYS A 31 17.33 22.91 14.67
N PRO A 32 17.91 23.61 15.66
CA PRO A 32 19.31 23.43 16.03
C PRO A 32 19.60 21.99 16.49
N GLU A 33 20.76 21.42 16.14
CA GLU A 33 21.11 20.01 16.42
C GLU A 33 20.89 19.60 17.89
N LYS A 34 21.25 20.48 18.82
CA LYS A 34 21.13 20.25 20.27
C LYS A 34 19.69 20.14 20.78
N SER A 35 18.70 20.61 20.02
CA SER A 35 17.28 20.59 20.40
C SER A 35 16.45 19.63 19.53
N ARG A 36 17.06 18.93 18.57
CA ARG A 36 16.34 18.00 17.69
C ARG A 36 15.99 16.71 18.43
N LYS A 37 14.77 16.23 18.25
CA LYS A 37 14.39 14.87 18.62
C LYS A 37 14.99 13.85 17.64
N GLY A 38 15.41 12.70 18.18
CA GLY A 38 15.87 11.58 17.37
C GLY A 38 14.72 10.83 16.68
N ALA A 39 15.04 10.15 15.57
CA ALA A 39 14.09 9.35 14.78
C ALA A 39 13.21 8.38 15.60
N ARG A 40 13.81 7.71 16.60
CA ARG A 40 13.08 6.78 17.48
C ARG A 40 12.01 7.48 18.33
N MET A 41 12.33 8.67 18.83
CA MET A 41 11.41 9.46 19.65
C MET A 41 10.21 9.89 18.83
N ILE A 42 10.43 10.37 17.60
CA ILE A 42 9.36 10.78 16.70
C ILE A 42 8.46 9.60 16.32
N CYS A 43 9.04 8.45 15.94
CA CYS A 43 8.24 7.26 15.64
C CYS A 43 7.36 6.84 16.84
N ARG A 44 7.91 6.91 18.05
CA ARG A 44 7.17 6.61 19.28
C ARG A 44 6.05 7.61 19.53
N GLU A 45 6.30 8.91 19.41
CA GLU A 45 5.28 9.96 19.58
C GLU A 45 4.13 9.79 18.59
N VAL A 46 4.43 9.48 17.33
CA VAL A 46 3.39 9.24 16.30
C VAL A 46 2.57 8.00 16.62
N SER A 47 3.21 6.89 17.01
CA SER A 47 2.49 5.67 17.43
C SER A 47 1.62 5.92 18.67
N GLU A 48 2.15 6.63 19.68
CA GLU A 48 1.41 6.96 20.91
C GLU A 48 0.21 7.87 20.61
N GLN A 49 0.39 8.87 19.74
CA GLN A 49 -0.69 9.76 19.32
C GLN A 49 -1.79 8.99 18.58
N HIS A 50 -1.42 8.12 17.65
CA HIS A 50 -2.39 7.27 16.95
C HIS A 50 -3.17 6.35 17.90
N LYS A 51 -2.49 5.77 18.90
CA LYS A 51 -3.11 4.96 19.94
C LYS A 51 -4.10 5.75 20.79
N ARG A 52 -3.81 7.02 21.10
CA ARG A 52 -4.74 7.89 21.82
C ARG A 52 -5.97 8.22 20.99
N GLU A 53 -5.80 8.46 19.69
CA GLU A 53 -6.88 8.83 18.78
C GLU A 53 -7.80 7.65 18.43
N THR A 54 -7.24 6.46 18.22
CA THR A 54 -7.97 5.32 17.65
C THR A 54 -8.10 4.12 18.59
N GLY A 55 -7.34 4.11 19.69
CA GLY A 55 -7.19 2.95 20.57
C GLY A 55 -6.26 1.86 20.01
N GLN A 56 -5.78 1.97 18.76
CA GLN A 56 -4.95 0.96 18.12
C GLN A 56 -3.46 1.25 18.27
N ASP A 57 -2.71 0.26 18.75
CA ASP A 57 -1.27 0.36 18.91
C ASP A 57 -0.55 -0.20 17.68
N ILE A 58 0.02 0.69 16.86
CA ILE A 58 0.76 0.33 15.64
C ILE A 58 2.20 0.80 15.80
N PRO A 59 3.17 -0.10 16.05
CA PRO A 59 4.57 0.27 16.21
C PRO A 59 5.22 0.62 14.86
N LEU A 60 5.95 1.75 14.85
CA LEU A 60 6.73 2.20 13.71
C LEU A 60 8.21 1.83 13.84
N ASN A 61 8.82 1.38 12.73
CA ASN A 61 10.26 1.12 12.67
C ASN A 61 11.00 2.37 12.21
N HIS A 62 11.85 2.92 13.08
CA HIS A 62 12.68 4.09 12.80
C HIS A 62 13.59 3.94 11.58
N ASN A 63 14.14 2.76 11.30
CA ASN A 63 14.98 2.54 10.12
C ASN A 63 14.16 2.67 8.83
N THR A 64 12.94 2.14 8.83
CA THR A 64 12.02 2.29 7.68
C THR A 64 11.66 3.75 7.47
N MET A 65 11.42 4.50 8.55
CA MET A 65 11.14 5.94 8.48
C MET A 65 12.36 6.72 7.93
N LEU A 66 13.58 6.44 8.39
CA LEU A 66 14.79 7.07 7.85
C LEU A 66 15.02 6.74 6.37
N HIS A 67 14.78 5.49 5.97
CA HIS A 67 14.83 5.09 4.57
C HIS A 67 13.81 5.84 3.71
N ARG A 68 12.59 6.03 4.22
CA ARG A 68 11.56 6.85 3.57
C ARG A 68 11.99 8.31 3.45
N CYS A 69 12.54 8.87 4.53
CA CYS A 69 13.08 10.23 4.55
C CYS A 69 14.20 10.43 3.51
N ALA A 70 15.02 9.41 3.28
CA ALA A 70 16.04 9.39 2.23
C ALA A 70 15.49 9.15 0.80
N GLY A 71 14.17 9.10 0.63
CA GLY A 71 13.51 8.94 -0.67
C GLY A 71 13.28 7.49 -1.11
N ARG A 72 13.48 6.48 -0.26
CA ARG A 72 13.15 5.09 -0.63
C ARG A 72 11.64 4.88 -0.67
N LYS A 73 11.15 4.41 -1.82
CA LYS A 73 9.74 4.06 -2.05
C LYS A 73 9.28 2.86 -1.23
N SER A 74 7.99 2.81 -0.97
CA SER A 74 7.34 1.66 -0.34
C SER A 74 7.32 0.46 -1.26
N LYS A 75 7.14 -0.73 -0.68
CA LYS A 75 6.91 -1.93 -1.49
C LYS A 75 5.64 -1.77 -2.32
N ALA A 76 4.60 -1.13 -1.76
CA ALA A 76 3.37 -0.85 -2.48
C ALA A 76 3.60 0.11 -3.65
N GLU A 77 4.31 1.22 -3.43
CA GLU A 77 4.67 2.19 -4.48
C GLU A 77 5.57 1.57 -5.54
N SER A 78 6.61 0.85 -5.14
CA SER A 78 7.50 0.19 -6.10
C SER A 78 6.77 -0.89 -6.91
N ASN A 79 5.78 -1.55 -6.32
CA ASN A 79 4.99 -2.56 -7.03
C ASN A 79 3.94 -1.91 -7.94
N SER A 80 3.30 -0.81 -7.51
CA SER A 80 2.36 -0.08 -8.36
C SER A 80 3.05 0.52 -9.60
N GLU A 81 4.31 0.93 -9.48
CA GLU A 81 5.09 1.44 -10.61
C GLU A 81 5.49 0.35 -11.62
N LYS A 82 5.66 -0.88 -11.15
CA LYS A 82 6.04 -2.03 -11.99
C LYS A 82 4.82 -2.81 -12.49
N GLY A 83 3.68 -2.61 -11.86
CA GLY A 83 2.42 -3.29 -12.17
C GLY A 83 1.90 -2.89 -13.54
N TRP A 84 1.32 -3.85 -14.25
CA TRP A 84 0.70 -3.57 -15.54
C TRP A 84 -0.66 -2.92 -15.40
N LEU A 85 -1.39 -3.22 -14.33
CA LEU A 85 -2.71 -2.68 -14.04
C LEU A 85 -2.62 -1.31 -13.38
N LYS A 86 -3.44 -0.38 -13.87
CA LYS A 86 -3.68 0.89 -13.20
C LYS A 86 -4.63 0.71 -12.00
N PRO A 87 -4.61 1.62 -11.02
CA PRO A 87 -5.52 1.55 -9.86
C PRO A 87 -6.99 1.39 -10.25
N GLU A 88 -7.44 2.10 -11.28
CA GLU A 88 -8.84 2.06 -11.75
C GLU A 88 -9.19 0.69 -12.38
N GLU A 89 -8.22 0.06 -13.04
CA GLU A 89 -8.36 -1.27 -13.63
C GLU A 89 -8.44 -2.35 -12.54
N VAL A 90 -7.62 -2.21 -11.48
CA VAL A 90 -7.69 -3.08 -10.30
C VAL A 90 -9.07 -3.00 -9.65
N GLU A 91 -9.60 -1.79 -9.44
CA GLU A 91 -10.93 -1.60 -8.84
C GLU A 91 -12.03 -2.28 -9.68
N THR A 92 -11.96 -2.14 -10.99
CA THR A 92 -12.89 -2.80 -11.93
C THR A 92 -12.85 -4.33 -11.79
N ILE A 93 -11.64 -4.92 -11.72
CA ILE A 93 -11.46 -6.37 -11.57
C ILE A 93 -11.95 -6.86 -10.19
N VAL A 94 -11.69 -6.09 -9.13
CA VAL A 94 -12.17 -6.41 -7.78
C VAL A 94 -13.69 -6.40 -7.73
N LYS A 95 -14.34 -5.37 -8.29
CA LYS A 95 -15.80 -5.28 -8.35
C LYS A 95 -16.41 -6.45 -9.11
N TYR A 96 -15.83 -6.82 -10.24
CA TYR A 96 -16.25 -8.02 -10.98
C TYR A 96 -16.13 -9.30 -10.13
N GLY A 97 -15.04 -9.45 -9.37
CA GLY A 97 -14.88 -10.57 -8.45
C GLY A 97 -15.89 -10.59 -7.30
N GLU A 98 -16.32 -9.42 -6.82
CA GLU A 98 -17.41 -9.28 -5.85
C GLU A 98 -18.76 -9.70 -6.47
N GLU A 99 -19.08 -9.25 -7.70
CA GLU A 99 -20.29 -9.66 -8.42
C GLU A 99 -20.35 -11.18 -8.68
N LEU A 100 -19.23 -11.81 -9.06
CA LEU A 100 -19.16 -13.27 -9.18
C LEU A 100 -19.42 -13.96 -7.83
N SER A 101 -18.85 -13.42 -6.75
CA SER A 101 -19.03 -13.96 -5.41
C SER A 101 -20.48 -13.88 -4.94
N GLU A 102 -21.19 -12.79 -5.25
CA GLU A 102 -22.62 -12.61 -4.94
C GLU A 102 -23.49 -13.63 -5.68
N ARG A 103 -23.08 -14.02 -6.90
CA ARG A 103 -23.77 -15.02 -7.72
C ARG A 103 -23.35 -16.46 -7.41
N ALA A 104 -22.56 -16.68 -6.36
CA ALA A 104 -21.95 -17.97 -6.02
C ALA A 104 -21.13 -18.59 -7.16
N ILE A 105 -20.61 -17.77 -8.07
CA ILE A 105 -19.70 -18.20 -9.13
C ILE A 105 -18.27 -18.14 -8.59
N PRO A 106 -17.52 -19.25 -8.60
CA PRO A 106 -16.15 -19.25 -8.12
C PRO A 106 -15.24 -18.46 -9.07
N LEU A 107 -14.53 -17.47 -8.53
CA LEU A 107 -13.43 -16.81 -9.23
C LEU A 107 -12.23 -17.75 -9.24
N THR A 108 -11.92 -18.32 -10.40
CA THR A 108 -10.72 -19.16 -10.60
C THR A 108 -9.54 -18.30 -11.06
N LEU A 109 -8.31 -18.80 -10.87
CA LEU A 109 -7.11 -18.14 -11.37
C LEU A 109 -7.18 -17.88 -12.88
N LYS A 110 -7.68 -18.86 -13.64
CA LYS A 110 -7.86 -18.76 -15.09
C LYS A 110 -8.84 -17.65 -15.47
N THR A 111 -9.99 -17.58 -14.79
CA THR A 111 -10.99 -16.53 -15.05
C THR A 111 -10.41 -15.15 -14.74
N LEU A 112 -9.67 -15.02 -13.63
CA LEU A 112 -9.00 -13.77 -13.27
C LEU A 112 -7.96 -13.38 -14.34
N GLU A 113 -7.14 -14.32 -14.79
CA GLU A 113 -6.17 -14.11 -15.87
C GLU A 113 -6.85 -13.65 -17.17
N GLU A 114 -7.95 -14.30 -17.57
CA GLU A 114 -8.73 -13.94 -18.77
C GLU A 114 -9.24 -12.51 -18.71
N ILE A 115 -9.80 -12.10 -17.56
CA ILE A 115 -10.35 -10.75 -17.36
C ILE A 115 -9.24 -9.71 -17.33
N VAL A 116 -8.14 -9.99 -16.62
CA VAL A 116 -7.00 -9.08 -16.54
C VAL A 116 -6.39 -8.89 -17.94
N ASN A 117 -6.20 -9.97 -18.69
CA ASN A 117 -5.73 -9.92 -20.07
C ASN A 117 -6.70 -9.16 -20.98
N PHE A 118 -8.01 -9.32 -20.80
CA PHE A 118 -9.03 -8.59 -21.55
C PHE A 118 -8.92 -7.07 -21.31
N VAL A 119 -8.87 -6.65 -20.04
CA VAL A 119 -8.71 -5.24 -19.64
C VAL A 119 -7.40 -4.66 -20.20
N LEU A 120 -6.29 -5.38 -20.02
CA LEU A 120 -4.98 -4.92 -20.48
C LEU A 120 -4.88 -4.86 -22.01
N ARG A 121 -5.47 -5.81 -22.74
CA ARG A 121 -5.53 -5.76 -24.21
C ARG A 121 -6.41 -4.63 -24.72
N ALA A 122 -7.50 -4.31 -24.03
CA ALA A 122 -8.35 -3.17 -24.39
C ALA A 122 -7.56 -1.85 -24.33
N ARG A 123 -6.63 -1.71 -23.37
CA ARG A 123 -5.81 -0.50 -23.23
C ARG A 123 -4.50 -0.53 -24.03
N MET A 124 -3.75 -1.63 -23.97
CA MET A 124 -2.40 -1.76 -24.55
C MET A 124 -2.42 -2.31 -25.98
N GLY A 125 -3.59 -2.76 -26.48
CA GLY A 125 -3.75 -3.34 -27.80
C GLY A 125 -3.35 -4.82 -27.88
N GLN A 126 -3.42 -5.37 -29.09
CA GLN A 126 -3.15 -6.80 -29.35
C GLN A 126 -1.67 -7.18 -29.19
N SER A 127 -0.75 -6.22 -29.14
CA SER A 127 0.68 -6.47 -28.91
C SER A 127 1.01 -6.86 -27.46
N PHE A 128 0.02 -6.78 -26.56
CA PHE A 128 0.21 -7.16 -25.17
C PHE A 128 0.37 -8.69 -25.03
N PRO A 129 1.49 -9.18 -24.47
CA PRO A 129 1.83 -10.61 -24.48
C PRO A 129 0.98 -11.46 -23.54
N GLY A 130 0.21 -10.84 -22.64
CA GLY A 130 -0.51 -11.53 -21.56
C GLY A 130 0.29 -11.54 -20.26
N VAL A 131 -0.40 -11.62 -19.12
CA VAL A 131 0.20 -11.54 -17.75
C VAL A 131 1.16 -12.67 -17.41
N GLY A 132 1.22 -13.72 -18.22
CA GLY A 132 2.11 -14.88 -18.05
C GLY A 132 1.50 -15.99 -17.21
N GLN A 133 2.27 -17.06 -16.99
CA GLN A 133 1.82 -18.22 -16.20
C GLN A 133 1.94 -17.96 -14.70
N ASN A 134 0.93 -18.39 -13.93
CA ASN A 134 0.87 -18.27 -12.47
C ASN A 134 1.04 -16.83 -11.97
N TRP A 135 0.45 -15.89 -12.70
CA TRP A 135 0.36 -14.48 -12.32
C TRP A 135 -0.63 -14.25 -11.18
#